data_AF-A0A9E1Y1Y7-F1
#
_entry.id   AF-A0A9E1Y1Y7-F1
#
_cell.length_a   1.000
_cell.length_b   1.000
_cell.length_c   1.000
_cell.angle_alpha   90.00
_cell.angle_beta   90.00
_cell.angle_gamma   90.00
#
_symmetry.space_group_name_H-M   'P 1'
#
loop_
_entity.id
_entity.type
_entity.pdbx_description
1 polymer ?
#
loop_
_entity_poly.entity_id
_entity_poly.type
_entity_poly.pdbx_seq_one_letter_code
_entity_poly.pdbx_strand_id
1 'polypeptide(L)'
;MKLKTLFAALVLSFCSNFVAAAEAPLFYGQGYSFVVQDPAAFVAAMDAYRASPTGSKTPNTVVLSQNIVNGDYAGTHGVNVFYPT
;
A
#
# COMPACT_ATOMS: atom_id res chain seq x y z
N MET A 1 38.79 25.19 -30.11
CA MET A 1 37.76 24.11 -30.01
C MET A 1 36.65 24.41 -31.01
N LYS A 2 36.27 23.47 -31.87
CA LYS A 2 35.29 23.71 -32.95
C LYS A 2 33.87 23.77 -32.37
N LEU A 3 33.04 24.71 -32.82
CA LEU A 3 31.65 24.95 -32.35
C LEU A 3 30.78 23.68 -32.33
N LYS A 4 31.02 22.75 -33.25
CA LYS A 4 30.36 21.43 -33.31
C LYS A 4 30.64 20.56 -32.09
N THR A 5 31.85 20.65 -31.54
CA THR A 5 32.27 19.92 -30.34
C THR A 5 31.62 20.48 -29.08
N LEU A 6 31.42 21.81 -29.02
CA LEU A 6 30.66 22.47 -27.93
C LEU A 6 29.17 22.11 -27.97
N PHE A 7 28.57 22.08 -29.16
CA PHE A 7 27.16 21.69 -29.32
C PHE A 7 26.93 20.22 -28.94
N ALA A 8 27.83 19.32 -29.33
CA ALA A 8 27.74 17.91 -28.95
C ALA A 8 27.85 17.68 -27.44
N ALA A 9 28.75 18.41 -26.76
CA ALA A 9 28.91 18.34 -25.31
C ALA A 9 27.68 18.86 -24.56
N LEU A 10 27.05 19.93 -25.06
CA LEU A 10 25.84 20.50 -24.46
C LEU A 10 24.65 19.53 -24.54
N VAL A 11 24.46 18.86 -25.68
CA VAL A 11 23.38 17.87 -25.88
C VAL A 11 23.59 16.65 -24.96
N LEU A 12 24.82 16.17 -24.84
CA LEU A 12 25.14 15.03 -23.97
C LEU A 12 24.90 15.36 -22.48
N SER A 13 25.22 16.59 -22.07
CA SER A 13 24.96 17.06 -20.71
C SER A 13 23.46 17.25 -20.42
N PHE A 14 22.63 17.58 -21.41
CA PHE A 14 21.18 17.74 -21.23
C PHE A 14 20.46 16.38 -21.14
N CYS A 15 20.90 15.37 -21.89
CA CYS A 15 20.33 14.02 -21.84
C CYS A 15 20.59 13.26 -20.52
N SER A 16 21.56 13.69 -19.72
CA SER A 16 22.00 12.98 -18.52
C SER A 16 21.11 13.21 -17.28
N ASN A 17 20.14 14.14 -17.34
CA ASN A 17 19.40 14.59 -16.15
C ASN A 17 18.05 13.90 -15.90
N PHE A 18 17.68 12.89 -16.70
CA PHE A 18 16.44 12.14 -16.49
C PHE A 18 16.69 10.80 -15.80
N VAL A 19 17.24 10.84 -14.59
CA VAL A 19 17.00 9.75 -13.63
C VAL A 19 15.67 10.08 -12.95
N ALA A 20 14.61 9.39 -13.36
CA ALA A 20 13.43 9.30 -12.53
C ALA A 20 13.86 8.51 -11.29
N ALA A 21 14.04 9.19 -10.16
CA ALA A 21 14.19 8.50 -8.89
C ALA A 21 12.89 7.72 -8.66
N ALA A 22 12.97 6.39 -8.71
CA ALA A 22 11.86 5.56 -8.28
C ALA A 22 11.70 5.78 -6.78
N GLU A 23 10.71 6.57 -6.37
CA GLU A 23 10.34 6.69 -4.96
C GLU A 23 9.93 5.31 -4.46
N ALA A 24 10.53 4.86 -3.35
CA ALA A 24 10.10 3.64 -2.70
C ALA A 24 8.62 3.78 -2.28
N PRO A 25 7.83 2.69 -2.28
CA PRO A 25 6.46 2.74 -1.80
C PRO A 25 6.42 3.30 -0.38
N LEU A 26 5.52 4.26 -0.11
CA LEU A 26 5.36 4.89 1.20
C LEU A 26 4.95 3.90 2.31
N PHE A 27 4.36 2.77 1.92
CA PHE A 27 3.94 1.69 2.82
C PHE A 27 3.76 0.39 2.05
N TYR A 28 3.84 -0.73 2.77
CA TYR A 28 3.37 -2.03 2.28
C TYR A 28 1.94 -2.26 2.76
N GLY A 29 1.03 -2.57 1.84
CA GLY A 29 -0.36 -2.88 2.14
C GLY A 29 -0.67 -4.36 1.93
N GLN A 30 -1.38 -4.98 2.88
CA GLN A 30 -1.88 -6.35 2.77
C GLN A 30 -3.38 -6.41 3.03
N GLY A 31 -4.13 -6.97 2.09
CA GLY A 31 -5.58 -7.18 2.21
C GLY A 31 -5.92 -8.64 2.50
N TYR A 32 -6.84 -8.86 3.44
CA TYR A 32 -7.44 -10.16 3.76
C TYR A 32 -8.93 -10.10 3.48
N SER A 33 -9.47 -11.15 2.84
CA SER A 33 -10.88 -11.23 2.49
C SER A 33 -11.55 -12.39 3.23
N PHE A 34 -12.74 -12.14 3.77
CA PHE A 34 -13.48 -13.09 4.59
C PHE A 34 -14.93 -13.23 4.13
N VAL A 35 -15.45 -14.46 4.21
CA VAL A 35 -16.89 -14.74 4.19
C VAL A 35 -17.36 -14.70 5.63
N VAL A 36 -18.09 -13.66 6.01
CA VAL A 36 -18.49 -13.39 7.39
C VAL A 36 -20.00 -13.57 7.50
N GLN A 37 -20.40 -14.49 8.36
CA GLN A 37 -21.81 -14.82 8.61
C GLN A 37 -22.40 -13.98 9.75
N ASP A 38 -21.57 -13.62 10.73
CA ASP A 38 -21.91 -12.73 11.83
C ASP A 38 -20.98 -11.51 11.83
N PRO A 39 -21.39 -10.40 11.19
CA PRO A 39 -20.59 -9.18 11.14
C PRO A 39 -20.31 -8.59 12.53
N ALA A 40 -21.24 -8.71 13.48
CA ALA A 40 -21.08 -8.15 14.82
C ALA A 40 -20.00 -8.91 15.59
N ALA A 41 -20.01 -10.24 15.54
CA ALA A 41 -18.96 -11.06 16.14
C ALA A 41 -17.60 -10.82 15.47
N PHE A 42 -17.57 -10.59 14.16
CA PHE A 42 -16.33 -10.28 13.45
C PHE A 42 -15.71 -8.95 13.92
N VAL A 43 -16.52 -7.88 14.04
CA VAL A 43 -16.07 -6.59 14.58
C VAL A 43 -15.56 -6.77 16.02
N ALA A 44 -16.32 -7.48 16.87
CA ALA A 44 -15.92 -7.72 18.25
C ALA A 44 -14.59 -8.48 18.37
N ALA A 45 -14.34 -9.45 17.47
CA ALA A 45 -13.06 -10.15 17.42
C ALA A 45 -11.90 -9.24 17.00
N MET A 46 -12.13 -8.33 16.04
CA MET A 46 -11.14 -7.34 15.64
C MET A 46 -10.82 -6.35 16.76
N ASP A 47 -11.84 -5.92 17.52
CA ASP A 47 -11.65 -5.07 18.69
C ASP A 47 -10.85 -5.78 19.79
N ALA A 48 -11.17 -7.05 20.07
CA ALA A 48 -10.43 -7.87 21.02
C ALA A 48 -8.96 -8.07 20.59
N TYR A 49 -8.72 -8.31 19.30
CA TYR A 49 -7.36 -8.39 18.75
C TYR A 49 -6.60 -7.07 18.96
N ARG A 50 -7.21 -5.92 18.65
CA ARG A 50 -6.59 -4.60 18.82
C ARG A 50 -6.28 -4.29 20.29
N ALA A 51 -7.13 -4.73 21.21
CA ALA A 51 -6.92 -4.56 22.65
C ALA A 51 -5.85 -5.52 23.23
N SER A 52 -5.43 -6.55 22.50
CA SER A 52 -4.46 -7.53 22.97
C SER A 52 -3.03 -6.94 23.11
N PRO A 53 -2.15 -7.58 23.90
CA PRO A 53 -0.74 -7.18 23.98
C PRO A 53 0.00 -7.22 22.64
N THR A 54 -0.43 -8.07 21.70
CA THR A 54 0.14 -8.14 20.35
C THR A 54 -0.40 -7.02 19.46
N GLY A 55 -1.72 -6.83 19.44
CA GLY A 55 -2.37 -5.79 18.64
C GLY A 55 -1.91 -4.39 19.02
N SER A 56 -1.79 -4.11 20.32
CA SER A 56 -1.34 -2.81 20.83
C SER A 56 0.11 -2.44 20.48
N LYS A 57 0.95 -3.43 20.16
CA LYS A 57 2.36 -3.22 19.76
C LYS A 57 2.56 -3.09 18.25
N THR A 58 1.50 -3.29 17.47
CA THR A 58 1.63 -3.28 16.01
C THR A 58 1.22 -1.90 15.49
N PRO A 59 2.15 -1.12 14.90
CA PRO A 59 1.87 0.27 14.49
C PRO A 59 1.07 0.37 13.18
N ASN A 60 0.30 -0.66 12.84
CA ASN A 60 -0.39 -0.75 11.56
C ASN A 60 -1.77 -0.11 11.62
N THR A 61 -2.16 0.49 10.49
CA THR A 61 -3.54 0.96 10.32
C THR A 61 -4.37 -0.19 9.77
N VAL A 62 -5.47 -0.50 10.47
CA VAL A 62 -6.42 -1.55 10.08
C VAL A 62 -7.74 -0.92 9.66
N VAL A 63 -8.18 -1.22 8.43
CA VAL A 63 -9.47 -0.78 7.88
C VAL A 63 -10.36 -1.99 7.63
N LEU A 64 -11.58 -1.96 8.19
CA LEU A 64 -12.63 -2.93 7.92
C LEU A 64 -13.57 -2.38 6.85
N SER A 65 -13.76 -3.17 5.78
CA SER A 65 -14.69 -2.86 4.70
C SER A 65 -15.71 -3.98 4.57
N GLN A 66 -16.97 -3.63 4.31
CA GLN A 66 -17.99 -4.59 3.88
C GLN A 66 -18.19 -4.48 2.38
N ASN A 67 -18.14 -5.61 1.68
CA ASN A 67 -18.40 -5.70 0.26
C ASN A 67 -19.88 -5.99 0.03
N ILE A 68 -20.63 -5.00 -0.46
CA ILE A 68 -22.04 -5.19 -0.83
C ILE A 68 -22.16 -5.96 -2.15
N VAL A 69 -21.19 -5.79 -3.04
CA VAL A 69 -21.04 -6.51 -4.32
C VAL A 69 -19.55 -6.81 -4.53
N ASN A 70 -19.19 -8.05 -4.83
CA ASN A 70 -17.78 -8.47 -5.01
C ASN A 70 -17.56 -9.35 -6.25
N GLY A 71 -18.42 -9.22 -7.26
CA GLY A 71 -18.38 -10.06 -8.46
C GLY A 71 -18.51 -11.55 -8.12
N ASP A 72 -17.66 -12.38 -8.73
CA ASP A 72 -17.64 -13.83 -8.51
C ASP A 72 -16.91 -14.23 -7.20
N TYR A 73 -16.36 -13.28 -6.46
CA TYR A 73 -15.67 -13.53 -5.20
C TYR A 73 -16.66 -13.58 -4.03
N ALA A 74 -16.63 -14.68 -3.28
CA ALA A 74 -17.51 -14.87 -2.12
C ALA A 74 -17.23 -13.91 -0.93
N GLY A 75 -16.12 -13.18 -0.96
CA GLY A 75 -15.67 -12.34 0.15
C GLY A 75 -16.65 -11.21 0.47
N THR A 76 -17.21 -11.23 1.67
CA THR A 76 -18.19 -10.26 2.17
C THR A 76 -17.56 -9.10 2.95
N HIS A 77 -16.37 -9.32 3.52
CA HIS A 77 -15.66 -8.32 4.33
C HIS A 77 -14.17 -8.37 4.03
N GLY A 78 -13.53 -7.22 4.10
CA GLY A 78 -12.09 -7.05 3.90
C GLY A 78 -11.43 -6.41 5.12
N VAL A 79 -10.25 -6.91 5.47
CA VAL A 79 -9.34 -6.30 6.45
C VAL A 79 -8.08 -5.86 5.71
N ASN A 80 -7.83 -4.56 5.68
CA ASN A 80 -6.63 -4.01 5.05
C ASN A 80 -5.65 -3.55 6.12
N VAL A 81 -4.40 -3.99 6.01
CA VAL A 81 -3.32 -3.70 6.94
C VAL A 81 -2.24 -2.93 6.22
N PHE A 82 -1.88 -1.75 6.75
CA PHE A 82 -0.81 -0.92 6.22
C PHE A 82 0.39 -0.92 7.16
N TYR A 83 1.55 -1.31 6.63
CA TYR A 83 2.82 -1.38 7.35
C TYR A 83 3.72 -0.20 6.92
N PRO A 84 4.23 0.59 7.87
CA PRO A 84 5.21 1.62 7.56
C PRO A 84 6.50 0.98 7.03
N THR A 85 7.13 1.62 6.04
CA THR A 85 8.47 1.29 5.55
C THR A 85 9.56 1.94 6.38
#